data_AF-A0A946VR64-F1
#
_entry.id   AF-A0A946VR64-F1
#
_cell.length_a   1.000
_cell.length_b   1.000
_cell.length_c   1.000
_cell.angle_alpha   90.00
_cell.angle_beta   90.00
_cell.angle_gamma   90.00
#
_symmetry.space_group_name_H-M   'P 1'
#
loop_
_entity.id
_entity.type
_entity.pdbx_description
1 polymer ?
#
loop_
_entity_poly.entity_id
_entity_poly.type
_entity_poly.pdbx_seq_one_letter_code
_entity_poly.pdbx_strand_id
1 'polypeptide(L)'
;MLKRTNTIFLSNFLSNFLSTVFSLLLAAAVLLLPVFSASAQDIESLEDEAVAWLQEFIRIDTINPPGNEYRAVDFYAKIFEAEGIEYETAESAPGRGNIWARLEGGDAPGLIMLQHTDVVPADEEFWTIPPLSGDIRDGYILGRGTRDMKGLGITQLASFLSLHRSGRPLNRDVIFLATADEEAGGYFGVGWLIENRPDIFEDVGFLLNEGGGGSRNGDEIVFSTEVTQKVPVWLRLNAVDTPGHGSSPRPNSSVTRIVRALSTILENPLPPRAIPPVAT
;
A
#
# COMPACT_ATOMS: atom_id res chain seq x y z
N MET A 1 -50.97 84.72 25.05
CA MET A 1 -49.51 84.51 24.91
C MET A 1 -49.11 83.38 25.85
N LEU A 2 -48.36 82.39 25.36
CA LEU A 2 -47.59 81.37 26.09
C LEU A 2 -48.33 80.24 26.85
N LYS A 3 -48.27 79.01 26.30
CA LYS A 3 -47.47 77.84 26.79
C LYS A 3 -48.12 76.50 26.45
N ARG A 4 -47.61 75.83 25.40
CA ARG A 4 -47.62 74.37 25.25
C ARG A 4 -46.33 73.97 24.52
N THR A 5 -45.25 73.87 25.29
CA THR A 5 -43.97 73.31 24.87
C THR A 5 -43.48 72.54 26.09
N ASN A 6 -43.67 71.22 26.10
CA ASN A 6 -42.98 70.31 27.03
C ASN A 6 -43.10 68.81 26.67
N THR A 7 -43.78 68.44 25.58
CA THR A 7 -43.96 67.02 25.23
C THR A 7 -42.82 66.42 24.38
N ILE A 8 -41.90 67.24 23.86
CA ILE A 8 -40.85 66.77 22.92
C ILE A 8 -39.56 66.34 23.64
N PHE A 9 -39.35 66.75 24.90
CA PHE A 9 -38.11 66.46 25.62
C PHE A 9 -38.07 65.05 26.26
N LEU A 10 -39.22 64.46 26.63
CA LEU A 10 -39.24 63.11 27.21
C LEU A 10 -39.14 61.98 26.17
N SER A 11 -39.65 62.18 24.94
CA SER A 11 -39.62 61.14 23.91
C SER A 11 -38.22 60.90 23.35
N ASN A 12 -37.41 61.96 23.23
CA ASN A 12 -36.04 61.86 22.73
C ASN A 12 -35.05 61.33 23.78
N PHE A 13 -35.37 61.48 25.07
CA PHE A 13 -34.52 60.93 26.14
C PHE A 13 -34.73 59.40 26.29
N LEU A 14 -35.98 58.92 26.20
CA LEU A 14 -36.24 57.48 26.20
C LEU A 14 -35.72 56.79 24.92
N SER A 15 -35.87 57.39 23.73
CA SER A 15 -35.40 56.74 22.49
C SER A 15 -33.87 56.64 22.43
N ASN A 16 -33.14 57.66 22.90
CA ASN A 16 -31.68 57.62 22.98
C ASN A 16 -31.18 56.67 24.08
N PHE A 17 -31.88 56.55 25.21
CA PHE A 17 -31.50 55.61 26.27
C PHE A 17 -31.71 54.16 25.84
N LEU A 18 -32.84 53.85 25.17
CA LEU A 18 -33.11 52.52 24.60
C LEU A 18 -32.14 52.18 23.45
N SER A 19 -31.80 53.14 22.57
CA SER A 19 -30.81 52.97 21.50
C SER A 19 -29.40 52.65 22.04
N THR A 20 -28.99 53.34 23.11
CA THR A 20 -27.65 53.17 23.69
C THR A 20 -27.54 51.86 24.48
N VAL A 21 -28.60 51.47 25.21
CA VAL A 21 -28.66 50.18 25.92
C VAL A 21 -28.74 49.01 24.94
N PHE A 22 -29.47 49.14 23.83
CA PHE A 22 -29.53 48.12 22.79
C PHE A 22 -28.21 47.96 22.04
N SER A 23 -27.49 49.06 21.79
CA SER A 23 -26.16 49.04 21.16
C SER A 23 -25.08 48.44 22.08
N LEU A 24 -25.16 48.70 23.39
CA LEU A 24 -24.27 48.09 24.39
C LEU A 24 -24.54 46.59 24.60
N LEU A 25 -25.81 46.16 24.55
CA LEU A 25 -26.17 44.73 24.60
C LEU A 25 -25.77 43.98 23.33
N LEU A 26 -25.84 44.61 22.15
CA LEU A 26 -25.35 44.01 20.91
C LEU A 26 -23.82 43.92 20.86
N ALA A 27 -23.11 44.95 21.35
CA ALA A 27 -21.66 44.92 21.46
C ALA A 27 -21.16 43.90 22.50
N ALA A 28 -21.87 43.73 23.62
CA ALA A 28 -21.56 42.69 24.61
C ALA A 28 -21.90 41.27 24.11
N ALA A 29 -22.94 41.11 23.29
CA ALA A 29 -23.28 39.83 22.67
C ALA A 29 -22.28 39.41 21.58
N VAL A 30 -21.67 40.36 20.86
CA VAL A 30 -20.60 40.08 19.88
C VAL A 30 -19.27 39.72 20.57
N LEU A 31 -19.03 40.22 21.79
CA LEU A 31 -17.86 39.87 22.61
C LEU A 31 -17.99 38.56 23.41
N LEU A 32 -19.17 37.95 23.43
CA LEU A 32 -19.48 36.69 24.11
C LEU A 32 -19.80 35.54 23.15
N LEU A 33 -19.60 35.73 21.84
CA LEU A 33 -19.48 34.59 20.96
C LEU A 33 -18.25 33.80 21.43
N PRO A 34 -18.40 32.51 21.82
CA PRO A 34 -17.23 31.69 22.00
C PRO A 34 -16.52 31.75 20.64
N VAL A 35 -15.31 32.31 20.65
CA VAL A 35 -14.34 31.97 19.62
C VAL A 35 -14.10 30.49 19.84
N PHE A 36 -14.95 29.67 19.22
CA PHE A 36 -14.51 28.37 18.76
C PHE A 36 -13.39 28.72 17.79
N SER A 37 -12.19 28.87 18.33
CA SER A 37 -11.04 28.33 17.65
C SER A 37 -11.44 26.88 17.41
N ALA A 38 -11.97 26.62 16.21
CA ALA A 38 -11.61 25.40 15.55
C ALA A 38 -10.09 25.39 15.67
N SER A 39 -9.55 24.65 16.65
CA SER A 39 -8.29 24.00 16.37
C SER A 39 -8.48 23.43 14.98
N ALA A 40 -7.55 23.68 14.08
CA ALA A 40 -7.34 22.70 13.04
C ALA A 40 -7.24 21.36 13.78
N GLN A 41 -8.36 20.63 13.88
CA GLN A 41 -8.28 19.19 13.83
C GLN A 41 -7.63 19.03 12.47
N ASP A 42 -6.34 18.70 12.50
CA ASP A 42 -5.58 18.37 11.32
C ASP A 42 -6.50 17.52 10.46
N ILE A 43 -6.95 18.05 9.32
CA ILE A 43 -7.62 17.23 8.33
C ILE A 43 -6.53 16.25 7.95
N GLU A 44 -6.60 15.02 8.46
CA GLU A 44 -5.64 13.97 8.13
C GLU A 44 -5.54 13.94 6.61
N SER A 45 -4.33 14.19 6.11
CA SER A 45 -4.08 14.10 4.69
C SER A 45 -4.11 12.62 4.28
N LEU A 46 -4.34 12.36 2.99
CA LEU A 46 -4.26 11.00 2.47
C LEU A 46 -2.87 10.40 2.73
N GLU A 47 -1.83 11.24 2.76
CA GLU A 47 -0.48 10.88 3.12
C GLU A 47 -0.37 10.44 4.60
N ASP A 48 -1.05 11.11 5.52
CA ASP A 48 -1.08 10.72 6.95
C ASP A 48 -1.83 9.39 7.14
N GLU A 49 -2.96 9.21 6.45
CA GLU A 49 -3.69 7.93 6.42
C GLU A 49 -2.80 6.80 5.87
N ALA A 50 -2.07 7.05 4.77
CA ALA A 50 -1.17 6.08 4.17
C ALA A 50 -0.02 5.69 5.11
N VAL A 51 0.56 6.64 5.84
CA VAL A 51 1.56 6.34 6.87
C VAL A 51 0.97 5.44 7.95
N ALA A 52 -0.22 5.77 8.48
CA ALA A 52 -0.88 4.98 9.51
C ALA A 52 -1.21 3.56 9.03
N TRP A 53 -1.78 3.42 7.83
CA TRP A 53 -2.07 2.13 7.21
C TRP A 53 -0.82 1.29 7.00
N LEU A 54 0.29 1.90 6.55
CA LEU A 54 1.54 1.16 6.37
C LEU A 54 2.12 0.67 7.70
N GLN A 55 2.09 1.49 8.75
CA GLN A 55 2.53 1.06 10.07
C GLN A 55 1.67 -0.09 10.60
N GLU A 56 0.35 -0.03 10.45
CA GLU A 56 -0.56 -1.11 10.83
C GLU A 56 -0.28 -2.36 9.99
N PHE A 57 -0.16 -2.22 8.67
CA PHE A 57 -0.02 -3.37 7.78
C PHE A 57 1.33 -4.08 7.97
N ILE A 58 2.41 -3.36 8.29
CA ILE A 58 3.71 -3.97 8.65
C ILE A 58 3.58 -4.87 9.89
N ARG A 59 2.75 -4.50 10.88
CA ARG A 59 2.53 -5.29 12.10
C ARG A 59 1.74 -6.57 11.86
N ILE A 60 1.08 -6.68 10.71
CA ILE A 60 0.36 -7.88 10.32
C ILE A 60 1.36 -8.91 9.79
N ASP A 61 1.56 -9.97 10.55
CA ASP A 61 2.43 -11.08 10.17
C ASP A 61 1.82 -11.85 8.98
N THR A 62 2.42 -11.63 7.81
CA THR A 62 2.19 -12.34 6.54
C THR A 62 3.46 -13.04 6.05
N ILE A 63 4.35 -13.46 6.97
CA ILE A 63 5.63 -14.09 6.60
C ILE A 63 5.38 -15.44 5.88
N ASN A 64 6.03 -15.60 4.73
CA ASN A 64 5.97 -16.81 3.90
C ASN A 64 7.32 -17.55 3.93
N PRO A 65 7.38 -18.82 4.40
CA PRO A 65 6.31 -19.68 4.92
C PRO A 65 5.90 -19.39 6.39
N PRO A 66 4.68 -19.77 6.81
CA PRO A 66 3.68 -20.56 6.08
C PRO A 66 2.83 -19.76 5.09
N GLY A 67 2.90 -18.42 5.13
CA GLY A 67 1.90 -17.55 4.53
C GLY A 67 0.68 -17.39 5.45
N ASN A 68 0.26 -16.15 5.68
CA ASN A 68 -0.88 -15.79 6.52
C ASN A 68 -1.66 -14.62 5.88
N GLU A 69 -1.65 -14.56 4.55
CA GLU A 69 -2.17 -13.46 3.74
C GLU A 69 -3.68 -13.22 3.90
N TYR A 70 -4.44 -14.18 4.44
CA TYR A 70 -5.83 -13.91 4.84
C TYR A 70 -5.93 -12.82 5.92
N ARG A 71 -4.88 -12.60 6.72
CA ARG A 71 -4.81 -11.45 7.64
C ARG A 71 -4.68 -10.11 6.89
N ALA A 72 -4.07 -10.11 5.71
CA ALA A 72 -4.05 -8.94 4.83
C ALA A 72 -5.43 -8.70 4.20
N VAL A 73 -6.15 -9.78 3.84
CA VAL A 73 -7.55 -9.70 3.42
C VAL A 73 -8.39 -9.00 4.48
N ASP A 74 -8.31 -9.44 5.74
CA ASP A 74 -9.04 -8.81 6.86
C ASP A 74 -8.68 -7.32 7.05
N PHE A 75 -7.44 -6.93 6.75
CA PHE A 75 -7.00 -5.54 6.84
C PHE A 75 -7.62 -4.67 5.75
N TYR A 76 -7.50 -5.08 4.48
CA TYR A 76 -8.07 -4.32 3.35
C TYR A 76 -9.60 -4.32 3.38
N ALA A 77 -10.23 -5.44 3.75
CA ALA A 77 -11.67 -5.57 3.90
C ALA A 77 -12.25 -4.49 4.83
N LYS A 78 -11.65 -4.28 6.01
CA LYS A 78 -12.10 -3.23 6.95
C LYS A 78 -12.06 -1.84 6.34
N ILE A 79 -11.04 -1.55 5.53
CA ILE A 79 -10.88 -0.26 4.87
C ILE A 79 -11.95 -0.10 3.78
N PHE A 80 -12.15 -1.11 2.94
CA PHE A 80 -13.20 -1.09 1.91
C PHE A 80 -14.60 -0.99 2.50
N GLU A 81 -14.89 -1.70 3.59
CA GLU A 81 -16.16 -1.60 4.32
C GLU A 81 -16.39 -0.19 4.87
N ALA A 82 -15.37 0.43 5.46
CA ALA A 82 -15.45 1.80 5.97
C ALA A 82 -15.70 2.84 4.85
N GLU A 83 -15.18 2.57 3.65
CA GLU A 83 -15.32 3.43 2.47
C GLU A 83 -16.58 3.12 1.64
N GLY A 84 -17.32 2.06 1.98
CA GLY A 84 -18.47 1.59 1.20
C GLY A 84 -18.09 1.09 -0.19
N ILE A 85 -16.90 0.52 -0.33
CA ILE A 85 -16.39 -0.08 -1.57
C ILE A 85 -16.70 -1.57 -1.55
N GLU A 86 -17.38 -2.05 -2.58
CA GLU A 86 -17.60 -3.49 -2.79
C GLU A 86 -16.29 -4.18 -3.17
N TYR A 87 -16.06 -5.35 -2.60
CA TYR A 87 -14.86 -6.14 -2.82
C TYR A 87 -15.19 -7.63 -2.79
N GLU A 88 -14.30 -8.44 -3.35
CA GLU A 88 -14.37 -9.89 -3.30
C GLU A 88 -13.06 -10.47 -2.80
N THR A 89 -13.11 -11.69 -2.27
CA THR A 89 -11.95 -12.39 -1.73
C THR A 89 -11.93 -13.85 -2.13
N ALA A 90 -10.75 -14.46 -2.11
CA ALA A 90 -10.58 -15.89 -2.31
C ALA A 90 -9.44 -16.44 -1.46
N GLU A 91 -9.64 -17.62 -0.86
CA GLU A 91 -8.59 -18.38 -0.20
C GLU A 91 -8.16 -19.55 -1.10
N SER A 92 -6.97 -19.47 -1.66
CA SER A 92 -6.46 -20.44 -2.65
C SER A 92 -5.82 -21.68 -2.00
N ALA A 93 -5.41 -21.56 -0.74
CA ALA A 93 -4.91 -22.60 0.15
C ALA A 93 -5.01 -22.08 1.60
N PRO A 94 -4.91 -22.94 2.65
CA PRO A 94 -5.04 -22.49 4.04
C PRO A 94 -4.13 -21.30 4.37
N GLY A 95 -4.74 -20.16 4.71
CA GLY A 95 -4.06 -18.89 5.02
C GLY A 95 -3.70 -18.02 3.82
N ARG A 96 -3.84 -18.51 2.57
CA ARG A 96 -3.45 -17.82 1.34
C ARG A 96 -4.62 -17.00 0.78
N GLY A 97 -4.81 -15.82 1.37
CA GLY A 97 -5.87 -14.89 1.01
C GLY A 97 -5.50 -13.98 -0.17
N ASN A 98 -6.46 -13.78 -1.06
CA ASN A 98 -6.45 -12.81 -2.14
C ASN A 98 -7.69 -11.90 -2.02
N ILE A 99 -7.55 -10.62 -2.35
CA ILE A 99 -8.65 -9.63 -2.32
C ILE A 99 -8.56 -8.67 -3.49
N TRP A 100 -9.71 -8.31 -4.07
CA TRP A 100 -9.80 -7.29 -5.11
C TRP A 100 -11.06 -6.45 -4.99
N ALA A 101 -10.95 -5.21 -5.47
CA ALA A 101 -12.05 -4.25 -5.55
C ALA A 101 -11.99 -3.53 -6.89
N ARG A 102 -13.15 -3.13 -7.42
CA ARG A 102 -13.26 -2.46 -8.73
C ARG A 102 -14.00 -1.13 -8.59
N LEU A 103 -13.40 -0.07 -9.12
CA LEU A 103 -14.11 1.17 -9.43
C LEU A 103 -14.51 1.11 -10.91
N GLU A 104 -15.82 1.05 -11.17
CA GLU A 104 -16.36 1.05 -12.52
C GLU A 104 -16.09 2.39 -13.21
N GLY A 105 -15.69 2.32 -14.48
CA GLY A 105 -15.46 3.48 -15.33
C GLY A 105 -16.09 3.34 -16.70
N GLY A 106 -15.61 4.17 -17.64
CA GLY A 106 -16.00 4.10 -19.05
C GLY A 106 -15.35 2.94 -19.82
N ASP A 107 -15.54 2.94 -21.13
CA ASP A 107 -15.23 1.81 -22.00
C ASP A 107 -13.74 1.63 -22.37
N ALA A 108 -12.83 2.43 -21.81
CA ALA A 108 -11.40 2.22 -22.10
C ALA A 108 -10.86 1.01 -21.32
N PRO A 109 -9.86 0.28 -21.88
CA PRO A 109 -9.31 -0.89 -21.21
C PRO A 109 -8.86 -0.60 -19.77
N GLY A 110 -9.20 -1.51 -18.87
CA GLY A 110 -9.02 -1.39 -17.44
C GLY A 110 -7.55 -1.29 -17.02
N LEU A 111 -7.35 -0.82 -15.79
CA LEU A 111 -6.05 -0.71 -15.11
C LEU A 111 -6.06 -1.54 -13.83
N ILE A 112 -5.18 -2.53 -13.73
CA ILE A 112 -4.92 -3.25 -12.47
C ILE A 112 -3.77 -2.59 -11.71
N MET A 113 -3.99 -2.33 -10.42
CA MET A 113 -2.95 -2.08 -9.42
C MET A 113 -2.70 -3.39 -8.66
N LEU A 114 -1.68 -4.12 -9.08
CA LEU A 114 -1.31 -5.43 -8.54
C LEU A 114 -0.27 -5.26 -7.43
N GLN A 115 -0.50 -5.97 -6.34
CA GLN A 115 0.44 -6.13 -5.24
C GLN A 115 0.39 -7.56 -4.68
N HIS A 116 1.46 -7.97 -4.00
CA HIS A 116 1.47 -9.13 -3.11
C HIS A 116 1.54 -8.67 -1.65
N THR A 117 1.06 -9.54 -0.77
CA THR A 117 0.87 -9.22 0.66
C THR A 117 1.77 -10.03 1.58
N ASP A 118 2.34 -11.12 1.07
CA ASP A 118 3.36 -11.90 1.77
C ASP A 118 4.70 -11.18 1.80
N VAL A 119 5.53 -11.59 2.77
CA VAL A 119 6.88 -11.08 2.94
C VAL A 119 7.83 -12.22 3.29
N VAL A 120 9.09 -12.13 2.87
CA VAL A 120 10.10 -13.13 3.28
C VAL A 120 10.37 -13.15 4.80
N PRO A 121 10.94 -14.25 5.32
CA PRO A 121 11.34 -14.34 6.72
C PRO A 121 12.31 -13.23 7.18
N ALA A 122 12.28 -12.94 8.47
CA ALA A 122 13.17 -12.00 9.13
C ALA A 122 13.66 -12.62 10.44
N ASP A 123 14.96 -12.84 10.53
CA ASP A 123 15.60 -13.34 11.75
C ASP A 123 15.95 -12.17 12.68
N GLU A 124 15.26 -12.09 13.81
CA GLU A 124 15.37 -10.99 14.78
C GLU A 124 16.82 -10.73 15.25
N GLU A 125 17.71 -11.72 15.24
CA GLU A 125 19.12 -11.54 15.63
C GLU A 125 19.84 -10.48 14.78
N PHE A 126 19.44 -10.36 13.51
CA PHE A 126 20.04 -9.41 12.58
C PHE A 126 19.30 -8.08 12.48
N TRP A 127 18.29 -7.85 13.31
CA TRP A 127 17.50 -6.62 13.30
C TRP A 127 17.77 -5.74 14.52
N THR A 128 17.78 -4.43 14.30
CA THR A 128 17.95 -3.43 15.37
C THR A 128 16.62 -3.04 16.04
N ILE A 129 15.50 -3.48 15.48
CA ILE A 129 14.13 -3.33 15.97
C ILE A 129 13.32 -4.60 15.63
N PRO A 130 12.18 -4.89 16.27
CA PRO A 130 11.34 -6.00 15.86
C PRO A 130 10.97 -5.89 14.36
N PRO A 131 11.14 -6.95 13.54
CA PRO A 131 10.94 -6.87 12.09
C PRO A 131 9.55 -6.39 11.68
N LEU A 132 8.52 -6.69 12.47
CA LEU A 132 7.13 -6.32 12.20
C LEU A 132 6.68 -5.12 13.06
N SER A 133 7.56 -4.20 13.44
CA SER A 133 7.17 -3.08 14.32
C SER A 133 6.40 -1.96 13.61
N GLY A 134 6.79 -1.64 12.36
CA GLY A 134 6.27 -0.47 11.66
C GLY A 134 6.68 0.84 12.33
N ASP A 135 7.83 0.88 13.00
CA ASP A 135 8.28 2.08 13.73
C ASP A 135 8.73 3.18 12.78
N ILE A 136 8.49 4.44 13.16
CA ILE A 136 9.06 5.60 12.47
C ILE A 136 10.34 6.02 13.19
N ARG A 137 11.45 6.11 12.44
CA ARG A 137 12.74 6.62 12.93
C ARG A 137 13.41 7.45 11.85
N ASP A 138 13.84 8.66 12.22
CA ASP A 138 14.57 9.59 11.33
C ASP A 138 13.86 9.86 9.99
N GLY A 139 12.52 9.87 9.99
CA GLY A 139 11.71 10.10 8.79
C GLY A 139 11.47 8.86 7.93
N TYR A 140 11.84 7.66 8.39
CA TYR A 140 11.63 6.40 7.71
C TYR A 140 10.70 5.49 8.52
N ILE A 141 9.80 4.78 7.83
CA ILE A 141 9.06 3.66 8.41
C ILE A 141 9.94 2.41 8.29
N LEU A 142 10.15 1.70 9.39
CA LEU A 142 11.04 0.55 9.46
C LEU A 142 10.24 -0.73 9.72
N GLY A 143 10.51 -1.76 8.92
CA GLY A 143 9.91 -3.08 9.06
C GLY A 143 10.09 -3.96 7.82
N ARG A 144 9.95 -5.27 8.01
CA ARG A 144 9.84 -6.24 6.93
C ARG A 144 8.55 -5.97 6.17
N GLY A 145 8.64 -5.87 4.86
CA GLY A 145 7.51 -5.52 4.01
C GLY A 145 7.48 -4.07 3.56
N THR A 146 8.15 -3.14 4.26
CA THR A 146 8.03 -1.70 3.95
C THR A 146 8.36 -1.39 2.50
N ARG A 147 9.46 -1.94 1.98
CA ARG A 147 9.86 -1.74 0.58
C ARG A 147 9.26 -2.78 -0.36
N ASP A 148 9.21 -4.02 0.10
CA ASP A 148 8.84 -5.19 -0.69
C ASP A 148 7.79 -6.03 0.07
N MET A 149 6.50 -5.86 -0.23
CA MET A 149 5.97 -4.75 -1.06
C MET A 149 4.83 -3.95 -0.45
N LYS A 150 4.61 -4.08 0.87
CA LYS A 150 3.52 -3.40 1.60
C LYS A 150 3.50 -1.89 1.39
N GLY A 151 4.65 -1.22 1.26
CA GLY A 151 4.69 0.22 1.02
C GLY A 151 4.08 0.64 -0.32
N LEU A 152 4.46 -0.03 -1.41
CA LEU A 152 3.83 0.21 -2.72
C LEU A 152 2.34 -0.20 -2.67
N GLY A 153 2.04 -1.29 -1.99
CA GLY A 153 0.68 -1.76 -1.78
C GLY A 153 -0.25 -0.74 -1.12
N ILE A 154 0.21 -0.07 -0.06
CA ILE A 154 -0.51 1.03 0.59
C ILE A 154 -0.57 2.28 -0.28
N THR A 155 0.46 2.55 -1.09
CA THR A 155 0.44 3.67 -2.05
C THR A 155 -0.61 3.45 -3.14
N GLN A 156 -0.76 2.21 -3.62
CA GLN A 156 -1.82 1.80 -4.53
C GLN A 156 -3.20 1.91 -3.86
N LEU A 157 -3.35 1.46 -2.61
CA LEU A 157 -4.59 1.62 -1.83
C LEU A 157 -4.99 3.10 -1.72
N ALA A 158 -4.07 3.96 -1.27
CA ALA A 158 -4.33 5.38 -1.12
C ALA A 158 -4.74 6.04 -2.45
N SER A 159 -4.08 5.66 -3.55
CA SER A 159 -4.44 6.13 -4.90
C SER A 159 -5.85 5.67 -5.31
N PHE A 160 -6.19 4.42 -5.04
CA PHE A 160 -7.50 3.84 -5.33
C PHE A 160 -8.61 4.54 -4.53
N LEU A 161 -8.39 4.75 -3.23
CA LEU A 161 -9.32 5.49 -2.36
C LEU A 161 -9.46 6.96 -2.77
N SER A 162 -8.37 7.59 -3.21
CA SER A 162 -8.41 8.96 -3.75
C SER A 162 -9.33 9.05 -4.98
N LEU A 163 -9.27 8.07 -5.88
CA LEU A 163 -10.17 8.00 -7.04
C LEU A 163 -11.62 7.81 -6.60
N HIS A 164 -11.90 6.87 -5.71
CA HIS A 164 -13.23 6.63 -5.14
C HIS A 164 -13.82 7.89 -4.50
N ARG A 165 -13.09 8.47 -3.54
CA ARG A 165 -13.48 9.67 -2.79
C ARG A 165 -13.63 10.91 -3.68
N SER A 166 -12.99 10.94 -4.85
CA SER A 166 -13.12 12.07 -5.78
C SER A 166 -14.53 12.20 -6.37
N GLY A 167 -15.29 11.08 -6.44
CA GLY A 167 -16.60 11.02 -7.08
C GLY A 167 -16.61 11.39 -8.57
N ARG A 168 -15.44 11.46 -9.21
CA ARG A 168 -15.31 11.82 -10.62
C ARG A 168 -15.55 10.58 -11.49
N PRO A 169 -16.24 10.73 -12.63
CA PRO A 169 -16.36 9.63 -13.58
C PRO A 169 -14.98 9.24 -14.11
N LEU A 170 -14.66 7.95 -14.03
CA LEU A 170 -13.44 7.37 -14.59
C LEU A 170 -13.69 7.00 -16.06
N ASN A 171 -12.66 7.05 -16.91
CA ASN A 171 -12.78 6.65 -18.32
C ASN A 171 -12.50 5.16 -18.58
N ARG A 172 -12.08 4.43 -17.54
CA ARG A 172 -11.74 3.01 -17.52
C ARG A 172 -12.00 2.46 -16.13
N ASP A 173 -12.18 1.16 -16.04
CA ASP A 173 -12.15 0.47 -14.76
C ASP A 173 -10.76 0.60 -14.09
N VAL A 174 -10.76 0.80 -12.78
CA VAL A 174 -9.55 0.70 -11.95
C VAL A 174 -9.77 -0.41 -10.95
N ILE A 175 -8.85 -1.37 -10.92
CA ILE A 175 -8.95 -2.58 -10.11
C ILE A 175 -7.80 -2.58 -9.12
N PHE A 176 -8.13 -2.61 -7.83
CA PHE A 176 -7.18 -2.94 -6.78
C PHE A 176 -7.09 -4.45 -6.65
N LEU A 177 -5.88 -5.02 -6.68
CA LEU A 177 -5.68 -6.47 -6.57
C LEU A 177 -4.50 -6.78 -5.65
N ALA A 178 -4.78 -7.36 -4.48
CA ALA A 178 -3.78 -7.80 -3.52
C ALA A 178 -3.77 -9.32 -3.40
N THR A 179 -2.60 -9.92 -3.61
CA THR A 179 -2.45 -11.37 -3.82
C THR A 179 -1.50 -12.03 -2.82
N ALA A 180 -1.62 -13.35 -2.71
CA ALA A 180 -0.77 -14.19 -1.89
C ALA A 180 0.47 -14.69 -2.65
N ASP A 181 1.45 -15.19 -1.89
CA ASP A 181 2.45 -16.17 -2.33
C ASP A 181 3.46 -15.72 -3.41
N GLU A 182 3.64 -14.43 -3.68
CA GLU A 182 4.58 -13.97 -4.71
C GLU A 182 6.01 -14.42 -4.39
N GLU A 183 6.41 -14.28 -3.12
CA GLU A 183 7.76 -14.57 -2.63
C GLU A 183 8.13 -16.07 -2.73
N ALA A 184 7.13 -16.93 -2.95
CA ALA A 184 7.29 -18.37 -3.16
C ALA A 184 6.84 -18.85 -4.57
N GLY A 185 6.58 -17.92 -5.50
CA GLY A 185 6.36 -18.20 -6.92
C GLY A 185 4.99 -17.80 -7.47
N GLY A 186 4.08 -17.26 -6.64
CA GLY A 186 2.81 -16.68 -7.04
C GLY A 186 1.74 -17.69 -7.46
N TYR A 187 1.92 -18.98 -7.19
CA TYR A 187 0.98 -20.03 -7.60
C TYR A 187 -0.34 -19.93 -6.84
N PHE A 188 -0.29 -19.63 -5.54
CA PHE A 188 -1.49 -19.40 -4.74
C PHE A 188 -2.03 -17.97 -4.83
N GLY A 189 -1.32 -17.07 -5.51
CA GLY A 189 -1.74 -15.71 -5.80
C GLY A 189 -2.34 -15.56 -7.19
N VAL A 190 -1.67 -14.75 -8.01
CA VAL A 190 -2.07 -14.44 -9.39
C VAL A 190 -2.24 -15.71 -10.23
N GLY A 191 -1.39 -16.74 -10.05
CA GLY A 191 -1.51 -17.99 -10.79
C GLY A 191 -2.87 -18.66 -10.58
N TRP A 192 -3.31 -18.80 -9.33
CA TRP A 192 -4.61 -19.33 -8.98
C TRP A 192 -5.76 -18.45 -9.49
N LEU A 193 -5.63 -17.12 -9.39
CA LEU A 193 -6.66 -16.19 -9.85
C LEU A 193 -6.86 -16.23 -11.36
N ILE A 194 -5.80 -16.35 -12.16
CA ILE A 194 -5.92 -16.51 -13.62
C ILE A 194 -6.74 -17.76 -13.97
N GLU A 195 -6.53 -18.86 -13.24
CA GLU A 195 -7.21 -20.12 -13.49
C GLU A 195 -8.68 -20.13 -12.99
N ASN A 196 -8.96 -19.50 -11.86
CA ASN A 196 -10.24 -19.64 -11.16
C ASN A 196 -11.14 -18.39 -11.23
N ARG A 197 -10.54 -17.22 -11.46
CA ARG A 197 -11.20 -15.90 -11.55
C ARG A 197 -10.69 -15.09 -12.76
N PRO A 198 -10.76 -15.64 -13.99
CA PRO A 198 -10.32 -14.93 -15.19
C PRO A 198 -11.10 -13.62 -15.44
N ASP A 199 -12.32 -13.52 -14.88
CA ASP A 199 -13.19 -12.35 -14.94
C ASP A 199 -12.56 -11.06 -14.36
N ILE A 200 -11.60 -11.20 -13.44
CA ILE A 200 -10.84 -10.06 -12.90
C ILE A 200 -9.99 -9.39 -13.98
N PHE A 201 -9.52 -10.16 -14.97
CA PHE A 201 -8.56 -9.74 -15.98
C PHE A 201 -9.20 -9.43 -17.34
N GLU A 202 -10.51 -9.61 -17.47
CA GLU A 202 -11.26 -9.29 -18.68
C GLU A 202 -11.18 -7.78 -18.99
N ASP A 203 -10.94 -7.45 -20.26
CA ASP A 203 -10.84 -6.07 -20.78
C ASP A 203 -9.80 -5.16 -20.09
N VAL A 204 -8.81 -5.76 -19.42
CA VAL A 204 -7.68 -5.02 -18.82
C VAL A 204 -6.60 -4.75 -19.88
N GLY A 205 -6.22 -3.48 -20.04
CA GLY A 205 -5.16 -3.06 -20.96
C GLY A 205 -3.83 -2.74 -20.28
N PHE A 206 -3.86 -2.45 -18.98
CA PHE A 206 -2.66 -2.05 -18.23
C PHE A 206 -2.62 -2.71 -16.85
N LEU A 207 -1.41 -3.03 -16.40
CA LEU A 207 -1.17 -3.56 -15.07
C LEU A 207 0.08 -2.89 -14.49
N LEU A 208 -0.04 -2.37 -13.27
CA LEU A 208 1.06 -1.83 -12.47
C LEU A 208 1.38 -2.84 -11.37
N ASN A 209 2.63 -3.31 -11.30
CA ASN A 209 3.11 -4.22 -10.26
C ASN A 209 4.30 -3.62 -9.49
N GLU A 210 5.04 -4.43 -8.74
CA GLU A 210 6.24 -4.04 -7.97
C GLU A 210 7.38 -3.43 -8.82
N GLY A 211 7.42 -3.75 -10.12
CA GLY A 211 8.53 -3.40 -11.00
C GLY A 211 8.76 -1.90 -11.18
N GLY A 212 10.02 -1.53 -11.42
CA GLY A 212 10.46 -0.14 -11.52
C GLY A 212 10.96 0.43 -10.20
N GLY A 213 10.70 1.71 -9.93
CA GLY A 213 11.01 2.31 -8.64
C GLY A 213 11.19 3.82 -8.66
N GLY A 214 11.00 4.43 -7.50
CA GLY A 214 11.35 5.82 -7.24
C GLY A 214 12.74 5.94 -6.63
N SER A 215 13.58 6.81 -7.17
CA SER A 215 14.86 7.18 -6.55
C SER A 215 15.09 8.68 -6.61
N ARG A 216 15.96 9.17 -5.73
CA ARG A 216 16.38 10.57 -5.74
C ARG A 216 17.76 10.68 -6.39
N ASN A 217 17.86 11.53 -7.41
CA ASN A 217 19.12 11.87 -8.07
C ASN A 217 19.46 13.34 -7.79
N GLY A 218 20.22 13.59 -6.72
CA GLY A 218 20.43 14.95 -6.22
C GLY A 218 19.15 15.52 -5.62
N ASP A 219 18.62 16.60 -6.22
CA ASP A 219 17.33 17.20 -5.82
C ASP A 219 16.15 16.68 -6.66
N GLU A 220 16.41 15.90 -7.71
CA GLU A 220 15.37 15.38 -8.61
C GLU A 220 14.82 14.04 -8.12
N ILE A 221 13.50 13.85 -8.29
CA ILE A 221 12.84 12.56 -8.08
C ILE A 221 12.67 11.91 -9.44
N VAL A 222 13.19 10.70 -9.59
CA VAL A 222 13.14 9.90 -10.81
C VAL A 222 12.31 8.66 -10.55
N PHE A 223 11.31 8.42 -11.39
CA PHE A 223 10.54 7.17 -11.42
C PHE A 223 10.93 6.38 -12.67
N SER A 224 11.45 5.18 -12.48
CA SER A 224 11.72 4.24 -13.57
C SER A 224 10.49 3.37 -13.83
N THR A 225 10.20 3.15 -15.11
CA THR A 225 9.20 2.18 -15.56
C THR A 225 9.91 0.93 -16.04
N GLU A 226 9.64 -0.19 -15.38
CA GLU A 226 10.13 -1.49 -15.81
C GLU A 226 9.12 -2.15 -16.76
N VAL A 227 9.63 -2.67 -17.87
CA VAL A 227 8.81 -3.34 -18.91
C VAL A 227 9.19 -4.81 -19.09
N THR A 228 10.23 -5.27 -18.38
CA THR A 228 10.74 -6.66 -18.43
C THR A 228 11.51 -6.99 -17.16
N GLN A 229 11.31 -8.20 -16.62
CA GLN A 229 12.07 -8.73 -15.49
C GLN A 229 12.91 -9.95 -15.90
N LYS A 230 14.04 -10.17 -15.22
CA LYS A 230 14.81 -11.41 -15.34
C LYS A 230 14.12 -12.54 -14.56
N VAL A 231 14.16 -13.75 -15.09
CA VAL A 231 13.63 -14.94 -14.41
C VAL A 231 14.79 -15.75 -13.82
N PRO A 232 14.73 -16.15 -12.53
CA PRO A 232 15.74 -17.02 -11.95
C PRO A 232 15.66 -18.43 -12.53
N VAL A 233 16.81 -19.09 -12.69
CA VAL A 233 16.88 -20.52 -13.00
C VAL A 233 17.44 -21.25 -11.79
N TRP A 234 16.56 -21.86 -11.01
CA TRP A 234 16.92 -22.63 -9.83
C TRP A 234 17.44 -24.01 -10.23
N LEU A 235 18.70 -24.31 -9.90
CA LEU A 235 19.35 -25.60 -10.21
C LEU A 235 19.52 -26.44 -8.94
N ARG A 236 19.15 -27.72 -9.01
CA ARG A 236 19.49 -28.72 -7.98
C ARG A 236 20.50 -29.72 -8.54
N LEU A 237 21.70 -29.72 -7.99
CA LEU A 237 22.76 -30.67 -8.36
C LEU A 237 22.76 -31.84 -7.38
N ASN A 238 22.66 -33.06 -7.89
CA ASN A 238 22.75 -34.29 -7.08
C ASN A 238 23.88 -35.17 -7.61
N ALA A 239 24.71 -35.69 -6.70
CA ALA A 239 25.73 -36.68 -7.03
C ALA A 239 25.67 -37.84 -6.04
N VAL A 240 25.65 -39.06 -6.56
CA VAL A 240 25.61 -40.31 -5.78
C VAL A 240 26.91 -41.08 -6.04
N ASP A 241 27.47 -41.66 -4.98
CA ASP A 241 28.67 -42.49 -5.05
C ASP A 241 28.67 -43.56 -3.96
N THR A 242 29.62 -44.49 -4.04
CA THR A 242 29.79 -45.56 -3.04
C THR A 242 30.42 -45.00 -1.76
N PRO A 243 29.86 -45.29 -0.57
CA PRO A 243 30.46 -44.89 0.71
C PRO A 243 31.89 -45.42 0.89
N GLY A 244 32.72 -44.68 1.61
CA GLY A 244 34.11 -45.03 1.89
C GLY A 244 34.59 -44.52 3.24
N HIS A 245 35.70 -45.07 3.73
CA HIS A 245 36.29 -44.67 5.01
C HIS A 245 36.95 -43.29 4.92
N GLY A 246 36.65 -42.38 5.86
CA GLY A 246 37.09 -40.99 5.81
C GLY A 246 38.62 -40.79 5.84
N SER A 247 39.38 -41.72 6.42
CA SER A 247 40.86 -41.68 6.39
C SER A 247 41.47 -42.18 5.08
N SER A 248 40.66 -42.64 4.13
CA SER A 248 41.10 -43.12 2.81
C SER A 248 40.32 -42.40 1.70
N PRO A 249 40.47 -41.06 1.60
CA PRO A 249 39.71 -40.26 0.65
C PRO A 249 40.03 -40.69 -0.79
N ARG A 250 38.96 -40.86 -1.59
CA ARG A 250 39.09 -41.14 -3.02
C ARG A 250 39.22 -39.82 -3.79
N PRO A 251 40.08 -39.75 -4.84
CA PRO A 251 40.21 -38.54 -5.66
C PRO A 251 38.92 -38.13 -6.38
N ASN A 252 38.03 -39.09 -6.63
CA ASN A 252 36.69 -38.87 -7.16
C ASN A 252 35.68 -39.45 -6.17
N SER A 253 34.78 -38.60 -5.70
CA SER A 253 33.60 -38.92 -4.91
C SER A 253 32.41 -38.08 -5.38
N SER A 254 31.22 -38.35 -4.83
CA SER A 254 30.05 -37.47 -5.02
C SER A 254 30.36 -36.01 -4.66
N VAL A 255 31.06 -35.78 -3.56
CA VAL A 255 31.45 -34.44 -3.09
C VAL A 255 32.34 -33.74 -4.10
N THR A 256 33.43 -34.38 -4.55
CA THR A 256 34.35 -33.75 -5.51
C THR A 256 33.69 -33.49 -6.86
N ARG A 257 32.72 -34.33 -7.28
CA ARG A 257 31.93 -34.11 -8.50
C ARG A 257 31.05 -32.87 -8.39
N ILE A 258 30.36 -32.68 -7.26
CA ILE A 258 29.57 -31.46 -7.00
C ILE A 258 30.47 -30.22 -7.04
N VAL A 259 31.62 -30.26 -6.34
CA VAL A 259 32.57 -29.12 -6.31
C VAL A 259 33.04 -28.75 -7.73
N ARG A 260 33.39 -29.73 -8.56
CA ARG A 260 33.79 -29.48 -9.96
C ARG A 260 32.65 -28.94 -10.81
N ALA A 261 31.43 -29.46 -10.64
CA ALA A 261 30.26 -28.96 -11.36
C ALA A 261 29.96 -27.49 -11.02
N LEU A 262 30.07 -27.12 -9.73
CA LEU A 262 29.90 -25.74 -9.29
C LEU A 262 30.96 -24.79 -9.87
N SER A 263 32.24 -25.19 -9.82
CA SER A 263 33.33 -24.40 -10.45
C SER A 263 33.10 -24.25 -11.96
N THR A 264 32.62 -25.31 -12.64
CA THR A 264 32.28 -25.23 -14.07
C THR A 264 31.18 -24.20 -14.33
N ILE A 265 30.11 -24.18 -13.55
CA ILE A 265 29.00 -23.20 -13.71
C ILE A 265 29.50 -21.78 -13.45
N LEU A 266 30.31 -21.58 -12.40
CA LEU A 266 30.84 -20.27 -12.03
C LEU A 266 31.80 -19.70 -13.10
N GLU A 267 32.66 -20.55 -13.65
CA GLU A 267 33.66 -20.17 -14.65
C GLU A 267 33.08 -20.04 -16.07
N ASN A 268 31.88 -20.59 -16.31
CA ASN A 268 31.21 -20.58 -17.60
C ASN A 268 29.78 -20.02 -17.48
N PRO A 269 29.62 -18.72 -17.17
CA PRO A 269 28.31 -18.11 -17.08
C PRO A 269 27.55 -18.22 -18.40
N LEU A 270 26.28 -18.61 -18.33
CA LEU A 270 25.41 -18.67 -19.51
C LEU A 270 25.21 -17.26 -20.09
N PRO A 271 25.25 -17.10 -21.42
CA PRO A 271 24.99 -15.81 -22.04
C PRO A 271 23.57 -15.34 -21.71
N PRO A 272 23.37 -14.04 -21.40
CA PRO A 272 22.05 -13.52 -21.11
C PRO A 272 21.15 -13.67 -22.34
N ARG A 273 19.93 -14.18 -22.14
CA ARG A 273 18.90 -14.23 -23.17
C ARG A 273 17.86 -13.15 -22.89
N ALA A 274 17.89 -12.07 -23.67
CA ALA A 274 16.82 -11.09 -23.67
C ALA A 274 15.61 -11.65 -24.44
N ILE A 275 14.43 -11.59 -23.84
CA ILE A 275 13.16 -11.84 -24.52
C ILE A 275 12.46 -10.50 -24.74
N PRO A 276 11.63 -10.35 -25.79
CA PRO A 276 10.83 -9.15 -25.98
C PRO A 276 9.97 -8.85 -24.73
N PRO A 277 9.65 -7.57 -24.46
CA PRO A 277 8.64 -7.23 -23.46
C PRO A 277 7.31 -7.89 -23.79
N VAL A 278 6.49 -8.10 -22.76
CA VAL A 278 5.10 -8.50 -22.94
C VAL A 278 4.46 -7.46 -23.85
N ALA A 279 3.81 -7.92 -24.93
CA ALA A 279 3.23 -7.01 -25.91
C ALA A 279 2.20 -6.10 -25.23
N THR A 280 2.43 -4.79 -25.31
CA THR A 280 1.46 -3.72 -24.98
C THR A 280 0.38 -3.64 -26.04
#